data_AF-A0A453MEY8-F1
#
_entry.id   AF-A0A453MEY8-F1
#
_cell.length_a   1.000
_cell.length_b   1.000
_cell.length_c   1.000
_cell.angle_alpha   90.00
_cell.angle_beta   90.00
_cell.angle_gamma   90.00
#
_symmetry.space_group_name_H-M   'P 1'
#
loop_
_entity.id
_entity.type
_entity.pdbx_description
1 polymer ?
#
loop_
_entity_poly.entity_id
_entity_poly.type
_entity_poly.pdbx_seq_one_letter_code
_entity_poly.pdbx_strand_id
1 'polypeptide(L)'
;MTSSTLLLLVEAWWAWLLLVHCVANMPLTKHLRVAVIDSNPALKSRNYLKKDGVPDSRVSTVTPATISIFRDIGAWEHILQQRHAFFGKMQVWDYTGLGYTRYSARDVGKEYLGYV
;
A
#
# COMPACT_ATOMS: atom_id res chain seq x y z
N MET A 1 -33.55 -8.26 14.06
CA MET A 1 -32.62 -7.24 14.60
C MET A 1 -31.42 -8.00 15.15
N THR A 2 -30.23 -7.97 14.59
CA THR A 2 -29.49 -6.90 13.91
C THR A 2 -28.90 -7.38 12.59
N SER A 3 -29.04 -6.55 11.56
CA SER A 3 -28.49 -6.77 10.21
C SER A 3 -27.00 -6.45 10.23
N SER A 4 -26.15 -7.46 10.09
CA SER A 4 -24.71 -7.28 9.93
C SER A 4 -24.42 -7.05 8.44
N THR A 5 -24.22 -5.80 8.06
CA THR A 5 -23.88 -5.40 6.69
C THR A 5 -22.58 -6.07 6.25
N LEU A 6 -22.70 -7.03 5.34
CA LEU A 6 -21.60 -7.69 4.65
C LEU A 6 -21.10 -6.75 3.55
N LEU A 7 -20.07 -5.96 3.84
CA LEU A 7 -19.36 -5.18 2.83
C LEU A 7 -18.29 -6.08 2.19
N LEU A 8 -18.66 -6.72 1.08
CA LEU A 8 -17.71 -7.37 0.16
C LEU A 8 -17.19 -6.30 -0.82
N LEU A 9 -15.95 -5.87 -0.64
CA LEU A 9 -15.20 -5.11 -1.65
C LEU A 9 -13.79 -5.70 -1.77
N VAL A 10 -13.55 -6.31 -2.93
CA VAL A 10 -12.26 -6.79 -3.42
C VAL A 10 -11.43 -5.56 -3.81
N GLU A 11 -10.11 -5.59 -3.54
CA GLU A 11 -9.10 -4.53 -3.78
C GLU A 11 -8.89 -3.48 -2.67
N ALA A 12 -8.43 -3.88 -1.47
CA ALA A 12 -7.77 -2.94 -0.54
C ALA A 12 -6.94 -3.57 0.59
N TRP A 13 -6.16 -4.64 0.37
CA TRP A 13 -5.55 -5.42 1.48
C TRP A 13 -4.80 -4.60 2.54
N TRP A 14 -4.04 -3.59 2.12
CA TRP A 14 -3.29 -2.76 3.07
C TRP A 14 -4.16 -1.72 3.77
N ALA A 15 -5.22 -1.22 3.12
CA ALA A 15 -6.12 -0.26 3.76
C ALA A 15 -6.88 -0.89 4.94
N TRP A 16 -7.24 -2.17 4.83
CA TRP A 16 -7.84 -2.92 5.94
C TRP A 16 -6.87 -3.11 7.10
N LEU A 17 -5.61 -3.43 6.83
CA LEU A 17 -4.58 -3.56 7.87
C LEU A 17 -4.26 -2.21 8.53
N LEU A 18 -4.22 -1.13 7.76
CA LEU A 18 -4.11 0.24 8.27
C LEU A 18 -5.29 0.57 9.20
N LEU A 19 -6.51 0.29 8.76
CA LEU A 19 -7.71 0.53 9.55
C LEU A 19 -7.68 -0.27 10.86
N VAL A 20 -7.33 -1.55 10.80
CA VAL A 20 -7.20 -2.41 11.99
C VAL A 20 -6.15 -1.84 12.94
N HIS A 21 -4.98 -1.44 12.45
CA HIS A 21 -3.95 -0.82 13.26
C HIS A 21 -4.46 0.47 13.93
N CYS A 22 -5.10 1.36 13.16
CA CYS A 22 -5.66 2.60 13.67
C CYS A 22 -6.72 2.33 14.75
N VAL A 23 -7.69 1.45 14.49
CA VAL A 23 -8.75 1.11 15.45
C VAL A 23 -8.17 0.47 16.71
N ALA A 24 -7.15 -0.38 16.59
CA ALA A 24 -6.50 -1.01 17.74
C ALA A 24 -5.70 0.00 18.60
N ASN A 25 -5.08 1.01 17.98
CA ASN A 25 -4.13 1.89 18.66
C ASN A 25 -4.62 3.32 18.93
N MET A 26 -5.79 3.72 18.41
CA MET A 26 -6.35 5.05 18.70
C MET A 26 -6.83 5.16 20.15
N PRO A 27 -6.56 6.29 20.85
CA PRO A 27 -6.94 6.45 22.26
C PRO A 27 -8.43 6.22 22.55
N LEU A 28 -9.29 6.59 21.60
CA LEU A 28 -10.75 6.46 21.72
C LEU A 28 -11.24 5.01 21.54
N THR A 29 -10.48 4.15 20.85
CA THR A 29 -10.91 2.79 20.49
C THR A 29 -10.02 1.69 21.06
N LYS A 30 -8.93 2.02 21.77
CA LYS A 30 -8.00 1.06 22.40
C LYS A 30 -8.63 0.05 23.36
N HIS A 31 -9.84 0.34 23.84
CA HIS A 31 -10.60 -0.54 24.73
C HIS A 31 -11.36 -1.64 23.95
N LEU A 32 -11.47 -1.51 22.63
CA LEU A 32 -12.09 -2.50 21.76
C LEU A 32 -11.12 -3.66 21.51
N ARG A 33 -11.65 -4.87 21.50
CA ARG A 33 -10.91 -6.05 21.03
C ARG A 33 -11.14 -6.18 19.53
N VAL A 34 -10.06 -6.09 18.76
CA VAL A 34 -10.09 -6.20 17.30
C VAL A 34 -9.64 -7.60 16.90
N ALA A 35 -10.40 -8.25 16.01
CA ALA A 35 -10.04 -9.52 15.41
C ALA A 35 -10.06 -9.37 13.88
N VAL A 36 -9.04 -9.91 13.21
CA VAL A 36 -8.97 -9.95 11.74
C VAL A 36 -9.28 -11.38 11.30
N ILE A 37 -10.28 -11.52 10.41
CA ILE A 37 -10.66 -12.80 9.82
C ILE A 37 -10.41 -12.68 8.32
N ASP A 38 -9.41 -13.39 7.82
CA ASP A 38 -9.08 -13.43 6.40
C ASP A 38 -8.93 -14.91 5.99
N SER A 39 -9.73 -15.33 5.00
CA SER A 39 -9.77 -16.70 4.50
C SER A 39 -8.72 -16.97 3.41
N ASN A 40 -7.93 -15.96 3.04
CA ASN A 40 -6.93 -16.08 2.00
C ASN A 40 -5.88 -17.16 2.35
N PRO A 41 -5.79 -18.25 1.56
CA PRO A 41 -4.82 -19.30 1.80
C PRO A 41 -3.38 -18.82 1.68
N ALA A 42 -3.10 -17.73 0.96
CA ALA A 42 -1.76 -17.18 0.85
C ALA A 42 -1.24 -16.61 2.18
N LEU A 43 -2.11 -16.21 3.12
CA LEU A 43 -1.69 -15.82 4.47
C LEU A 43 -1.16 -17.01 5.30
N LYS A 44 -1.57 -18.25 4.95
CA LYS A 44 -1.05 -19.47 5.58
C LYS A 44 0.31 -19.86 5.01
N SER A 45 0.58 -19.44 3.77
CA SER A 45 1.86 -19.64 3.11
C SER A 45 2.85 -18.60 3.60
N ARG A 46 3.80 -19.02 4.44
CA ARG A 46 4.88 -18.15 4.95
C ARG A 46 5.99 -17.93 3.91
N ASN A 47 5.64 -18.02 2.62
CA ASN A 47 6.57 -17.81 1.51
C ASN A 47 6.76 -16.31 1.33
N TYR A 48 7.67 -15.73 2.12
CA TYR A 48 8.19 -14.40 1.85
C TYR A 48 8.70 -14.36 0.41
N LEU A 49 8.23 -13.38 -0.37
CA LEU A 49 8.68 -13.18 -1.74
C LEU A 49 10.20 -13.07 -1.71
N LYS A 50 10.90 -14.03 -2.34
CA LYS A 50 12.36 -13.98 -2.43
C LYS A 50 12.74 -12.72 -3.21
N LYS A 51 13.61 -11.89 -2.62
CA LYS A 51 14.11 -10.66 -3.27
C LYS A 51 14.78 -10.89 -4.61
N ASP A 52 15.22 -12.12 -4.90
CA ASP A 52 15.91 -12.50 -6.13
C ASP A 52 15.01 -13.24 -7.13
N GLY A 53 13.73 -13.43 -6.79
CA GLY A 53 12.74 -14.06 -7.68
C GLY A 53 12.23 -13.13 -8.77
N VAL A 54 11.40 -13.68 -9.67
CA VAL A 54 10.63 -12.88 -10.63
C VAL A 54 9.64 -11.97 -9.85
N PRO A 55 9.54 -10.66 -10.15
CA PRO A 55 8.56 -9.79 -9.52
C PRO A 55 7.12 -10.30 -9.73
N ASP A 56 6.27 -10.15 -8.72
CA ASP A 56 4.85 -10.39 -8.87
C ASP A 56 4.24 -9.36 -9.85
N SER A 57 3.23 -9.76 -10.61
CA SER A 57 2.54 -8.82 -11.51
C SER A 57 1.65 -7.84 -10.75
N ARG A 58 1.23 -8.20 -9.53
CA ARG A 58 0.45 -7.34 -8.64
C ARG A 58 1.39 -6.44 -7.84
N VAL A 59 1.61 -5.26 -8.39
CA VAL A 59 2.30 -4.17 -7.71
C VAL A 59 1.35 -3.00 -7.50
N SER A 60 1.70 -2.10 -6.60
CA SER A 60 0.96 -0.85 -6.42
C SER A 60 1.94 0.27 -6.16
N THR A 61 1.65 1.43 -6.73
CA THR A 61 2.45 2.62 -6.50
C THR A 61 2.00 3.30 -5.22
N VAL A 62 2.96 3.61 -4.35
CA VAL A 62 2.70 4.33 -3.10
C VAL A 62 3.28 5.74 -3.18
N THR A 63 2.43 6.72 -2.88
CA THR A 63 2.80 8.14 -2.89
C THR A 63 3.56 8.52 -1.61
N PRO A 64 4.27 9.66 -1.58
CA PRO A 64 4.91 10.15 -0.36
C PRO A 64 3.93 10.31 0.82
N ALA A 65 2.67 10.68 0.57
CA ALA A 65 1.65 10.78 1.61
C ALA A 65 1.33 9.41 2.22
N THR A 66 1.15 8.37 1.39
CA THR A 66 0.93 6.99 1.84
C THR A 66 2.13 6.45 2.63
N ILE A 67 3.35 6.77 2.18
CA ILE A 67 4.58 6.40 2.88
C ILE A 67 4.63 7.04 4.27
N SER A 68 4.22 8.31 4.41
CA SER A 68 4.12 8.98 5.71
C SER A 68 3.21 8.20 6.66
N ILE A 69 2.02 7.81 6.19
CA ILE A 69 1.07 7.02 7.00
C ILE A 69 1.71 5.69 7.43
N PHE A 70 2.39 4.98 6.52
CA PHE A 70 3.07 3.73 6.87
C PHE A 70 4.21 3.91 7.87
N ARG A 71 4.91 5.05 7.86
CA ARG A 71 5.93 5.37 8.86
C ARG A 71 5.29 5.65 10.21
N ASP A 72 4.22 6.43 10.24
CA ASP A 72 3.52 6.82 11.47
C ASP A 72 2.98 5.60 12.23
N ILE A 73 2.53 4.56 11.51
CA ILE A 73 2.06 3.30 12.09
C ILE A 73 3.14 2.23 12.26
N GLY A 74 4.40 2.54 11.93
CA GLY A 74 5.55 1.63 12.04
C GLY A 74 5.60 0.49 11.00
N ALA A 75 4.71 0.49 10.00
CA ALA A 75 4.68 -0.54 8.96
C ALA A 75 5.77 -0.37 7.88
N TRP A 76 6.28 0.85 7.69
CA TRP A 76 7.23 1.15 6.61
C TRP A 76 8.53 0.34 6.70
N GLU A 77 9.03 0.08 7.91
CA GLU A 77 10.24 -0.72 8.13
C GLU A 77 10.09 -2.16 7.60
N HIS A 78 8.88 -2.73 7.71
CA HIS A 78 8.59 -4.05 7.16
C HIS A 78 8.56 -4.04 5.63
N ILE A 79 8.12 -2.94 5.01
CA ILE A 79 8.11 -2.77 3.55
C ILE A 79 9.53 -2.64 3.01
N LEU A 80 10.42 -1.91 3.69
CA LEU A 80 11.84 -1.79 3.31
C LEU A 80 12.58 -3.14 3.32
N GLN A 81 12.13 -4.08 4.16
CA GLN A 81 12.64 -5.44 4.17
C GLN A 81 12.18 -6.27 2.96
N GLN A 82 11.17 -5.83 2.22
CA GLN A 82 10.70 -6.46 0.98
C GLN A 82 11.34 -5.82 -0.26
N ARG A 83 11.03 -6.35 -1.45
CA ARG A 83 11.43 -5.71 -2.72
C ARG A 83 10.60 -4.44 -2.93
N HIS A 84 11.26 -3.35 -3.25
CA HIS A 84 10.66 -2.06 -3.57
C HIS A 84 11.58 -1.30 -4.54
N ALA A 85 11.03 -0.39 -5.33
CA ALA A 85 11.77 0.50 -6.21
C ALA A 85 11.20 1.90 -6.17
N PHE A 86 12.04 2.92 -5.97
CA PHE A 86 11.61 4.30 -6.09
C PHE A 86 11.57 4.72 -7.57
N PHE A 87 10.72 5.69 -7.88
CA PHE A 87 10.73 6.34 -9.19
C PHE A 87 10.65 7.85 -9.02
N GLY A 88 11.50 8.57 -9.74
CA GLY A 88 11.57 10.04 -9.72
C GLY A 88 11.00 10.71 -10.96
N LYS A 89 10.54 9.94 -11.95
CA LYS A 89 10.03 10.44 -13.22
C LYS A 89 8.78 9.66 -13.64
N MET A 90 7.83 10.36 -14.24
CA MET A 90 6.63 9.78 -14.83
C MET A 90 6.37 10.41 -16.19
N GLN A 91 5.92 9.62 -17.15
CA GLN A 91 5.46 10.10 -18.45
C GLN A 91 4.06 9.55 -18.68
N VAL A 92 3.16 10.42 -19.11
CA VAL A 92 1.78 10.07 -19.46
C VAL A 92 1.55 10.48 -20.90
N TRP A 93 1.01 9.56 -21.70
CA TRP A 93 0.71 9.78 -23.12
C TRP A 93 -0.63 9.10 -23.46
N ASP A 94 -1.21 9.53 -24.57
CA ASP A 94 -2.38 8.89 -25.17
C ASP A 94 -1.90 8.09 -26.39
N TYR A 95 -2.52 6.94 -26.66
CA TYR A 95 -2.25 6.12 -27.84
C TYR A 95 -2.67 6.84 -29.14
N THR A 96 -3.70 7.68 -29.08
CA THR A 96 -4.26 8.35 -30.28
C THR A 96 -3.56 9.66 -30.63
N GLY A 97 -2.79 10.23 -29.70
CA GLY A 97 -2.11 11.50 -29.85
C GLY A 97 -0.59 11.38 -29.95
N LEU A 98 0.06 12.43 -30.47
CA LEU A 98 1.53 12.53 -30.50
C LEU A 98 2.11 13.23 -29.26
N GLY A 99 1.24 13.75 -28.39
CA GLY A 99 1.62 14.48 -27.19
C GLY A 99 1.90 13.58 -25.99
N TYR A 100 2.75 14.06 -25.08
CA TYR A 100 2.97 13.45 -23.78
C TYR A 100 3.21 14.55 -22.73
N THR A 101 2.93 14.24 -21.46
CA THR A 101 3.33 15.07 -20.32
C THR A 101 4.38 14.33 -19.50
N ARG A 102 5.43 15.04 -19.07
CA ARG A 102 6.46 14.51 -18.19
C ARG A 102 6.40 15.21 -16.84
N TYR A 103 6.64 14.43 -15.81
CA TYR A 103 6.76 14.89 -14.44
C TYR A 103 8.09 14.39 -13.88
N SER A 104 8.84 15.26 -13.21
CA SER A 104 10.03 14.90 -12.46
C SER A 104 9.88 15.36 -11.01
N ALA A 105 10.25 14.49 -10.07
CA ALA A 105 10.26 14.84 -8.65
C ALA A 105 11.10 16.10 -8.38
N ARG A 106 12.16 16.30 -9.17
CA ARG A 106 13.06 17.45 -9.07
C ARG A 106 12.37 18.77 -9.37
N ASP A 107 11.32 18.77 -10.21
CA ASP A 107 10.60 19.99 -10.59
C ASP A 107 9.87 20.62 -9.39
N VAL A 108 9.60 19.82 -8.36
CA VAL A 108 8.97 20.23 -7.09
C VAL A 108 9.90 20.06 -5.89
N GLY A 109 11.22 19.94 -6.12
CA GLY A 109 12.22 19.81 -5.06
C GLY A 109 12.09 18.53 -4.23
N LYS A 110 11.54 17.45 -4.80
CA LYS A 110 11.43 16.13 -4.16
C LYS A 110 12.46 15.16 -4.75
N GLU A 111 12.85 14.18 -3.96
CA GLU A 111 13.80 13.14 -4.41
C GLU A 111 13.13 12.08 -5.29
N TYR A 112 11.89 11.72 -4.97
CA TYR A 112 11.10 10.70 -5.67
C TYR A 112 9.63 11.11 -5.76
N LEU A 113 8.95 10.58 -6.77
CA LEU A 113 7.49 10.70 -6.94
C LEU A 113 6.75 9.61 -6.16
N GLY A 114 7.39 8.46 -5.90
CA GLY A 114 6.80 7.36 -5.14
C GLY A 114 7.67 6.11 -5.17
N TYR A 115 7.09 5.02 -4.66
CA TYR A 115 7.67 3.66 -4.69
C TYR A 115 6.72 2.69 -5.37
N VAL A 116 7.26 1.60 -5.89
CA VAL A 116 6.54 0.42 -6.42
C VAL A 116 7.11 -0.86 -5.82
#